data_AF-A0A7Z6Y986-F1
#
_entry.id   AF-A0A7Z6Y986-F1
#
_cell.length_a   1.000
_cell.length_b   1.000
_cell.length_c   1.000
_cell.angle_alpha   90.00
_cell.angle_beta   90.00
_cell.angle_gamma   90.00
#
_symmetry.space_group_name_H-M   'P 1'
#
loop_
_entity.id
_entity.type
_entity.pdbx_description
1 polymer ?
#
loop_
_entity_poly.entity_id
_entity_poly.type
_entity_poly.pdbx_seq_one_letter_code
_entity_poly.pdbx_strand_id
1 'polypeptide(L)' 'MTDAQMRLEQVRAAISDVLKKGQRLKRADREIYRAELDSLRLLEQQYAKEVALEQASLQGRGRNRISYMVI' A
#
# COMPACT_ATOMS: atom_id res chain seq x y z
N MET A 1 3.43 -3.34 12.39
CA MET A 1 3.15 -2.60 11.14
C MET A 1 4.40 -2.71 10.29
N THR A 2 4.32 -3.37 9.13
CA THR A 2 5.45 -3.35 8.17
C THR A 2 5.34 -2.08 7.32
N ASP A 3 6.47 -1.60 6.78
CA ASP A 3 6.49 -0.38 5.95
C ASP A 3 5.54 -0.47 4.74
N ALA A 4 5.36 -1.66 4.17
CA ALA A 4 4.42 -1.87 3.07
C ALA A 4 2.95 -1.81 3.52
N GLN A 5 2.62 -2.27 4.74
CA GLN A 5 1.26 -2.10 5.29
C GLN A 5 0.95 -0.62 5.51
N MET A 6 1.90 0.16 6.02
CA MET A 6 1.74 1.60 6.21
C MET A 6 1.52 2.33 4.87
N ARG A 7 2.26 1.96 3.82
CA ARG A 7 2.07 2.52 2.47
C ARG A 7 0.67 2.20 1.91
N LEU A 8 0.19 0.98 2.09
CA LEU A 8 -1.15 0.58 1.65
C LEU A 8 -2.26 1.34 2.38
N GLU A 9 -2.13 1.56 3.69
CA GLU A 9 -3.08 2.37 4.46
C GLU A 9 -3.11 3.83 4.01
N GLN A 10 -1.95 4.43 3.74
CA GLN A 10 -1.88 5.80 3.22
C GLN A 10 -2.57 5.94 1.85
N VAL A 11 -2.39 4.98 0.95
CA VAL A 11 -3.05 4.98 -0.37
C VAL A 11 -4.57 4.84 -0.21
N ARG A 12 -5.05 3.95 0.67
CA ARG A 12 -6.48 3.80 0.96
C ARG A 12 -7.09 5.05 1.57
N ALA A 13 -6.36 5.72 2.46
CA ALA A 13 -6.79 7.00 3.03
C ALA A 13 -6.91 8.07 1.94
N ALA A 14 -5.93 8.17 1.04
CA ALA A 14 -5.96 9.10 -0.09
C ALA A 14 -7.14 8.83 -1.05
N ILE A 15 -7.40 7.56 -1.38
CA ILE A 15 -8.56 7.15 -2.19
C ILE A 15 -9.86 7.57 -1.51
N SER A 16 -10.00 7.28 -0.21
CA SER A 16 -11.20 7.63 0.56
C SER A 16 -11.42 9.15 0.58
N ASP A 17 -10.35 9.92 0.70
CA ASP A 17 -10.41 11.38 0.67
C ASP A 17 -10.81 11.93 -0.70
N VAL A 18 -10.31 11.33 -1.79
CA VAL A 18 -10.70 11.68 -3.17
C VAL A 18 -12.17 11.34 -3.42
N LEU A 19 -12.65 10.17 -2.95
CA LEU A 19 -14.05 9.78 -3.07
C LEU A 19 -14.98 10.73 -2.28
N LYS A 20 -14.58 11.16 -1.08
CA LYS A 20 -15.39 12.04 -0.23
C LYS A 20 -15.41 13.50 -0.68
N LYS A 21 -14.27 14.05 -1.09
CA LYS A 21 -14.12 15.49 -1.40
C LYS A 21 -14.16 15.79 -2.90
N GLY A 22 -14.16 14.76 -3.74
CA GLY A 22 -14.02 14.88 -5.18
C GLY A 22 -12.56 15.13 -5.61
N GLN A 23 -12.28 14.87 -6.89
CA GLN A 23 -10.95 15.08 -7.49
C GLN A 23 -10.63 16.56 -7.70
N ARG A 24 -11.66 17.42 -7.82
CA ARG A 24 -11.51 18.84 -8.15
C ARG A 24 -12.00 19.68 -6.98
N LEU A 25 -11.07 20.36 -6.31
CA LEU A 25 -11.39 21.33 -5.26
C LEU A 25 -11.19 22.73 -5.81
N LYS A 26 -12.28 23.48 -5.94
CA LYS A 26 -12.24 24.89 -6.31
C LYS A 26 -12.34 25.74 -5.04
N ARG A 27 -11.27 26.45 -4.68
CA ARG A 27 -11.28 27.43 -3.58
C ARG A 27 -10.98 28.81 -4.14
N ALA A 28 -11.98 29.69 -4.14
CA ALA A 28 -11.89 31.09 -4.56
C ALA A 28 -11.17 31.26 -5.91
N ASP A 29 -9.86 31.52 -5.90
CA ASP A 29 -9.00 31.74 -7.08
C ASP A 29 -8.10 30.55 -7.47
N ARG A 30 -8.20 29.41 -6.77
CA ARG A 30 -7.33 28.24 -6.99
C ARG A 30 -8.14 26.97 -7.22
N GLU A 31 -7.87 26.33 -8.35
CA GLU A 31 -8.31 24.96 -8.62
C GLU A 31 -7.18 24.00 -8.28
N ILE A 32 -7.42 23.12 -7.30
CA ILE A 32 -6.49 22.05 -6.93
C ILE A 32 -7.03 20.75 -7.52
N TYR A 33 -6.23 20.15 -8.39
CA TYR A 33 -6.47 18.82 -8.93
C TYR A 33 -5.79 17.81 -8.02
N ARG A 34 -6.59 16.94 -7.40
CA ARG A 34 -6.06 15.77 -6.68
C ARG A 34 -5.63 14.71 -7.70
N ALA A 35 -4.79 13.78 -7.26
CA ALA A 35 -4.38 12.63 -8.08
C ALA A 35 -5.62 11.91 -8.65
N GLU A 36 -5.51 11.47 -9.91
CA GLU A 36 -6.60 10.77 -10.59
C GLU A 36 -6.90 9.45 -9.87
N LEU A 37 -8.19 9.19 -9.64
CA LEU A 37 -8.64 8.00 -8.90
C LEU A 37 -8.15 6.69 -9.55
N ASP A 38 -8.05 6.65 -10.88
CA ASP A 38 -7.59 5.47 -11.60
C ASP A 38 -6.11 5.18 -11.34
N SER A 39 -5.27 6.22 -11.28
CA SER A 39 -3.86 6.08 -10.90
C SER A 39 -3.69 5.57 -9.45
N LEU A 40 -4.53 6.05 -8.53
CA LEU A 40 -4.52 5.60 -7.13
C LEU A 40 -4.98 4.15 -6.98
N ARG A 41 -5.99 3.73 -7.75
CA ARG A 41 -6.47 2.34 -7.79
C ARG A 41 -5.41 1.39 -8.36
N LEU A 42 -4.67 1.82 -9.38
CA LEU A 42 -3.55 1.05 -9.92
C LEU A 42 -2.48 0.82 -8.85
N LEU A 43 -2.10 1.89 -8.13
CA LEU A 43 -1.12 1.83 -7.05
C LEU A 43 -1.60 0.95 -5.89
N GLU A 44 -2.88 1.00 -5.53
CA GLU A 44 -3.44 0.09 -4.50
C GLU A 44 -3.25 -1.38 -4.88
N GLN A 45 -3.54 -1.75 -6.13
CA GLN A 45 -3.37 -3.12 -6.59
C GLN A 45 -1.90 -3.57 -6.59
N GLN A 46 -0.98 -2.66 -6.94
CA GLN A 46 0.46 -2.94 -6.92
C GLN A 46 0.96 -3.14 -5.49
N TYR A 47 0.63 -2.21 -4.58
CA TYR A 47 1.04 -2.33 -3.18
C TYR A 47 0.39 -3.51 -2.47
N ALA A 48 -0.85 -3.88 -2.81
CA ALA A 48 -1.48 -5.09 -2.27
C ALA A 48 -0.72 -6.36 -2.67
N LYS A 49 -0.20 -6.43 -3.90
CA LYS A 49 0.66 -7.53 -4.36
C LYS A 49 2.01 -7.52 -3.65
N GLU A 50 2.64 -6.37 -3.50
CA GLU A 50 3.91 -6.24 -2.77
C GLU A 50 3.78 -6.67 -1.31
N VAL A 51 2.72 -6.23 -0.62
CA VAL A 51 2.44 -6.67 0.76
C VAL A 51 2.24 -8.18 0.82
N ALA A 52 1.51 -8.79 -0.11
CA ALA A 52 1.32 -10.24 -0.13
C ALA A 52 2.64 -10.98 -0.34
N LEU A 53 3.52 -10.50 -1.22
CA LEU A 53 4.86 -11.05 -1.44
C LEU A 53 5.77 -10.89 -0.22
N GLU A 54 5.73 -9.73 0.43
CA GLU A 54 6.53 -9.46 1.63
C GLU A 54 6.06 -10.34 2.80
N GLN A 55 4.73 -10.50 2.98
CA GLN A 55 4.16 -11.42 3.97
C GLN A 55 4.55 -12.87 3.69
N ALA A 56 4.49 -13.31 2.42
CA ALA A 56 4.91 -14.65 2.03
C ALA A 56 6.42 -14.88 2.26
N SER A 57 7.25 -13.88 1.97
CA SER A 57 8.70 -13.91 2.23
C SER A 57 9.02 -13.98 3.73
N LEU A 58 8.32 -13.17 4.55
CA LEU A 58 8.45 -13.17 6.00
C LEU A 58 8.01 -14.51 6.61
N GLN A 59 6.93 -15.13 6.12
CA GLN A 59 6.49 -16.46 6.56
C GLN A 59 7.40 -17.60 6.06
N GLY A 60 7.95 -17.48 4.85
CA GLY A 60 8.89 -18.45 4.27
C GLY A 60 10.27 -18.47 4.96
N ARG A 61 10.66 -17.39 5.64
CA ARG A 61 11.95 -17.27 6.34
C ARG A 61 12.03 -18.05 7.67
N GLY A 62 10.93 -18.68 8.11
CA GLY A 62 10.80 -19.34 9.41
C GLY A 62 11.20 -20.82 9.49
N ARG A 63 11.61 -21.48 8.40
CA ARG A 63 11.81 -22.95 8.41
C ARG A 63 13.08 -23.45 7.73
N ASN A 64 14.22 -22.78 7.92
CA ASN A 64 15.49 -23.46 7.69
C ASN A 64 16.59 -22.96 8.62
N ARG A 65 16.77 -23.67 9.74
CA ARG A 65 18.03 -23.68 10.48
C ARG A 65 18.31 -25.14 10.80
N ILE A 66 19.04 -25.74 9.87
CA ILE A 66 19.62 -27.07 9.91
C ILE A 66 20.05 -27.40 11.35
N SER A 67 19.42 -28.43 11.91
CA SER A 67 19.88 -29.09 13.13
C SER A 67 21.20 -29.75 12.79
N TYR A 68 22.30 -29.29 13.39
CA TYR A 68 23.52 -30.08 13.41
C TYR A 68 23.21 -31.32 14.25
N MET A 69 23.02 -32.45 13.58
CA MET A 69 23.04 -33.77 14.20
C MET A 69 24.36 -33.91 14.96
N VAL A 70 24.23 -34.28 16.23
CA VAL A 70 25.30 -34.80 17.07
C VAL A 70 25.82 -36.09 16.44
N ILE A 71 27.11 -36.13 16.12
CA ILE A 71 27.96 -37.34 16.06
C ILE A 71 29.31 -36.96 16.66
#